data_AF-A0A848SJZ3-F1
#
_entry.id   AF-A0A848SJZ3-F1
#
_cell.length_a   1.000
_cell.length_b   1.000
_cell.length_c   1.000
_cell.angle_alpha   90.00
_cell.angle_beta   90.00
_cell.angle_gamma   90.00
#
_symmetry.space_group_name_H-M   'P 1'
#
loop_
_entity.id
_entity.type
_entity.pdbx_description
1 polymer ?
#
loop_
_entity_poly.entity_id
_entity_poly.type
_entity_poly.pdbx_seq_one_letter_code
_entity_poly.pdbx_strand_id
1 'polypeptide(L)'
;MNESSFASLNPALLARKGGARPAMRPQLAPLDQTGPNVASNLEDLGWNDMGEEHALAHGSSEDCVAQVLHLTPEPCNEKAEAETRAHDKAAQDVLNTSNSGGVRRQQEDLAERISKAVPARKVTRRSALSRGKRAAFTLRLDEERHLKLRLLSTVRGRSAQQIVTEALDAMLQGMDDIESLAAQVNRR
;
A
#
# COMPACT_ATOMS: atom_id res chain seq x y z
N MET A 1 45.35 -13.97 0.85
CA MET A 1 44.77 -12.62 0.84
C MET A 1 44.83 -12.06 -0.57
N ASN A 2 43.69 -12.02 -1.28
CA ASN A 2 43.09 -10.79 -1.81
C ASN A 2 41.89 -11.17 -2.67
N GLU A 3 40.75 -10.63 -2.24
CA GLU A 3 39.42 -10.84 -2.78
C GLU A 3 39.36 -10.41 -4.24
N SER A 4 38.87 -11.30 -5.10
CA SER A 4 38.35 -10.91 -6.41
C SER A 4 37.15 -10.00 -6.16
N SER A 5 37.42 -8.69 -6.08
CA SER A 5 36.42 -7.64 -6.13
C SER A 5 35.53 -7.90 -7.33
N PHE A 6 34.33 -8.44 -7.10
CA PHE A 6 33.24 -8.33 -8.04
C PHE A 6 33.08 -6.83 -8.29
N ALA A 7 33.52 -6.37 -9.47
CA ALA A 7 33.26 -5.02 -9.92
C ALA A 7 31.76 -4.78 -9.73
N SER A 8 31.39 -3.98 -8.73
CA SER A 8 30.01 -3.75 -8.37
C SER A 8 29.30 -3.20 -9.59
N LEU A 9 28.39 -3.99 -10.16
CA LEU A 9 27.63 -3.60 -11.34
C LEU A 9 26.70 -2.47 -10.92
N ASN A 10 27.18 -1.23 -11.07
CA ASN A 10 26.38 -0.06 -10.80
C ASN A 10 25.13 -0.07 -11.70
N PRO A 11 23.96 0.36 -11.20
CA PRO A 11 22.68 0.31 -11.93
C PRO A 11 22.75 0.94 -13.34
N ALA A 12 23.62 1.93 -13.52
CA ALA A 12 23.87 2.60 -14.79
C ALA A 12 24.49 1.68 -15.86
N LEU A 13 25.31 0.69 -15.47
CA LEU A 13 25.90 -0.29 -16.38
C LEU A 13 24.92 -1.41 -16.76
N LEU A 14 24.01 -1.78 -15.84
CA LEU A 14 22.95 -2.74 -16.12
C LEU A 14 21.95 -2.21 -17.17
N ALA A 15 21.58 -0.93 -17.05
CA ALA A 15 20.64 -0.25 -17.96
C ALA A 15 21.17 -0.06 -19.39
N ARG A 16 22.48 -0.15 -19.60
CA ARG A 16 23.08 -0.02 -20.94
C ARG A 16 23.17 -1.34 -21.71
N LYS A 17 23.10 -2.50 -21.02
CA LYS A 17 23.23 -3.83 -21.65
C LYS A 17 21.89 -4.44 -22.10
N GLY A 18 20.77 -3.98 -21.56
CA GLY A 18 19.44 -4.28 -22.08
C GLY A 18 18.67 -2.98 -22.21
N GLY A 19 18.18 -2.65 -23.41
CA GLY A 19 17.49 -1.39 -23.73
C GLY A 19 16.14 -1.17 -23.01
N ALA A 20 15.90 -1.82 -21.88
CA ALA A 20 14.74 -1.59 -21.04
C ALA A 20 15.00 -0.38 -20.13
N ARG A 21 14.27 0.71 -20.36
CA ARG A 21 14.21 1.81 -19.38
C ARG A 21 13.59 1.26 -18.09
N PRO A 22 14.15 1.56 -16.91
CA PRO A 22 13.55 1.14 -15.65
C PRO A 22 12.13 1.70 -15.56
N ALA A 23 11.15 0.86 -15.22
CA ALA A 23 9.75 1.25 -15.05
C ALA A 23 9.56 2.32 -13.94
N MET A 24 10.61 2.60 -13.18
CA MET A 24 10.64 3.64 -12.15
C MET A 24 11.57 4.78 -12.55
N ARG A 25 11.02 5.99 -12.61
CA ARG A 25 11.80 7.23 -12.66
C ARG A 25 12.61 7.33 -11.35
N PRO A 26 13.94 7.56 -11.40
CA PRO A 26 14.72 7.71 -10.18
C PRO A 26 14.17 8.90 -9.38
N GLN A 27 13.73 8.65 -8.13
CA GLN A 27 13.17 9.66 -7.22
C GLN A 27 14.21 10.70 -6.72
N LEU A 28 15.42 10.70 -7.29
CA LEU A 28 16.42 11.74 -7.04
C LEU A 28 16.15 12.95 -7.95
N ALA A 29 14.98 13.56 -7.78
CA ALA A 29 14.72 14.91 -8.26
C ALA A 29 15.14 15.91 -7.15
N PRO A 30 15.89 16.98 -7.46
CA PRO A 30 16.21 18.03 -6.49
C PRO A 30 14.93 18.63 -5.89
N LEU A 31 15.01 18.91 -4.60
CA LEU A 31 13.96 19.25 -3.62
C LEU A 31 13.17 20.56 -3.89
N ASP A 32 12.95 20.99 -5.13
CA ASP A 32 12.47 22.35 -5.44
C ASP A 32 11.26 22.46 -6.39
N GLN A 33 10.44 21.41 -6.47
CA GLN A 33 9.21 21.47 -7.28
C GLN A 33 7.96 21.12 -6.46
N THR A 34 7.53 22.05 -5.62
CA THR A 34 6.24 22.07 -4.92
C THR A 34 5.20 22.85 -5.74
N GLY A 35 4.93 22.41 -6.97
CA GLY A 35 3.93 23.02 -7.85
C GLY A 35 2.69 22.13 -8.05
N PRO A 36 1.49 22.71 -8.30
CA PRO A 36 0.24 21.96 -8.55
C PRO A 36 0.30 21.05 -9.78
N ASN A 37 1.29 21.23 -10.65
CA ASN A 37 1.53 20.38 -11.83
C ASN A 37 2.06 18.97 -11.50
N VAL A 38 2.53 18.72 -10.28
CA VAL A 38 2.96 17.38 -9.86
C VAL A 38 1.75 16.48 -9.58
N ALA A 39 0.64 17.04 -9.08
CA ALA A 39 -0.59 16.30 -8.84
C ALA A 39 -1.27 15.91 -10.17
N SER A 40 -1.37 16.84 -11.12
CA SER A 40 -1.93 16.54 -12.45
C SER A 40 -1.07 15.58 -13.28
N ASN A 41 0.27 15.64 -13.16
CA ASN A 41 1.15 14.64 -13.77
C ASN A 41 1.11 13.28 -13.06
N LEU A 42 0.62 13.20 -11.81
CA LEU A 42 0.37 11.94 -11.11
C LEU A 42 -0.97 11.33 -11.51
N GLU A 43 -1.97 12.16 -11.81
CA GLU A 43 -3.30 11.77 -12.28
C GLU A 43 -3.26 11.22 -13.73
N ASP A 44 -2.35 11.74 -14.58
CA ASP A 44 -2.11 11.28 -15.97
C ASP A 44 -1.26 9.99 -16.08
N LEU A 45 -0.90 9.35 -14.96
CA LEU A 45 -0.11 8.10 -14.96
C LEU A 45 -0.94 6.85 -15.29
N GLY A 46 -2.18 7.00 -15.76
CA GLY A 46 -3.06 5.89 -16.16
C GLY A 46 -3.37 4.88 -15.05
N TRP A 47 -2.98 5.16 -13.81
CA TRP A 47 -3.28 4.35 -12.61
C TRP A 47 -4.62 4.75 -11.98
N ASN A 48 -5.09 5.96 -12.25
CA ASN A 48 -6.40 6.46 -11.85
C ASN A 48 -7.45 6.32 -12.97
N ASP A 49 -7.07 5.83 -14.15
CA ASP A 49 -8.01 5.51 -15.23
C ASP A 49 -8.56 4.10 -15.03
N MET A 50 -9.43 3.97 -14.03
CA MET A 50 -10.23 2.76 -13.77
C MET A 50 -11.47 2.75 -14.67
N GLY A 51 -11.25 2.88 -15.98
CA GLY A 51 -12.30 2.80 -16.99
C GLY A 51 -13.33 3.90 -16.83
N GLU A 52 -13.09 5.04 -17.49
CA GLU A 52 -14.22 5.81 -17.98
C GLU A 52 -15.17 4.86 -18.72
N GLU A 53 -16.35 4.71 -18.15
CA GLU A 53 -17.46 3.89 -18.59
C GLU A 53 -17.96 4.35 -19.95
N HIS A 54 -17.26 3.95 -21.01
CA HIS A 54 -17.88 3.83 -22.32
C HIS A 54 -18.89 2.68 -22.22
N ALA A 55 -20.10 3.06 -21.80
CA ALA A 55 -21.30 2.26 -21.80
C ALA A 55 -21.55 1.67 -23.20
N LEU A 56 -20.93 0.53 -23.49
CA LEU A 56 -21.23 -0.33 -24.63
C LEU A 56 -21.64 -1.71 -24.09
N ALA A 57 -22.83 -1.73 -23.48
CA ALA A 57 -23.81 -2.80 -23.57
C ALA A 57 -23.26 -4.24 -23.73
N HIS A 58 -22.64 -4.81 -22.69
CA HIS A 58 -22.45 -6.27 -22.59
C HIS A 58 -22.84 -6.72 -21.18
N GLY A 59 -23.79 -7.65 -21.13
CA GLY A 59 -24.63 -7.93 -19.97
C GLY A 59 -23.99 -8.70 -18.81
N SER A 60 -24.69 -8.63 -17.67
CA SER A 60 -24.66 -9.53 -16.51
C SER A 60 -23.28 -9.90 -15.97
N SER A 61 -22.78 -9.05 -15.08
CA SER A 61 -21.78 -9.35 -14.07
C SER A 61 -22.33 -10.33 -13.04
N GLU A 62 -21.93 -11.61 -13.11
CA GLU A 62 -21.93 -12.52 -11.95
C GLU A 62 -20.88 -13.66 -12.03
N ASP A 63 -20.23 -13.92 -13.18
CA ASP A 63 -19.16 -14.94 -13.28
C ASP A 63 -17.94 -14.44 -14.07
N CYS A 64 -17.12 -13.54 -13.49
CA CYS A 64 -15.78 -13.28 -14.04
C CYS A 64 -14.78 -14.36 -13.58
N VAL A 65 -15.00 -15.61 -13.99
CA VAL A 65 -13.91 -16.59 -14.08
C VAL A 65 -12.94 -16.08 -15.14
N ALA A 66 -11.70 -15.79 -14.73
CA ALA A 66 -10.65 -15.38 -15.67
C ALA A 66 -10.57 -16.39 -16.81
N GLN A 67 -10.97 -15.96 -18.01
CA GLN A 67 -10.94 -16.81 -19.19
C GLN A 67 -9.47 -17.02 -19.55
N VAL A 68 -8.92 -18.18 -19.18
CA VAL A 68 -7.54 -18.56 -19.47
C VAL A 68 -7.43 -18.77 -20.98
N LEU A 69 -6.93 -17.76 -21.68
CA LEU A 69 -6.59 -17.87 -23.09
C LEU A 69 -5.25 -18.60 -23.20
N HIS A 70 -5.27 -19.84 -23.72
CA HIS A 70 -4.05 -20.57 -24.05
C HIS A 70 -3.32 -19.86 -25.19
N LEU A 71 -2.32 -19.05 -24.85
CA LEU A 71 -1.49 -18.29 -25.79
C LEU A 71 -0.52 -19.16 -26.61
N THR A 72 -0.43 -20.45 -26.29
CA THR A 72 0.31 -21.44 -27.07
C THR A 72 -0.66 -22.20 -27.98
N PRO A 73 -0.47 -22.18 -29.31
CA PRO A 73 -1.30 -22.98 -30.20
C PRO A 73 -1.15 -24.45 -29.85
N GLU A 74 -2.26 -25.18 -29.72
CA GLU A 74 -2.21 -26.63 -29.63
C GLU A 74 -1.48 -27.19 -30.87
N PRO A 75 -0.51 -28.09 -30.69
CA PRO A 75 0.25 -28.64 -31.80
C PRO A 75 -0.69 -29.46 -32.70
N CYS A 76 -0.95 -28.99 -33.92
CA CYS A 76 -1.84 -29.65 -34.89
C CYS A 76 -1.27 -30.97 -35.48
N ASN A 77 -0.11 -31.44 -35.00
CA ASN A 77 0.64 -32.58 -35.53
C ASN A 77 1.09 -33.53 -34.40
N GLU A 78 0.88 -34.83 -34.56
CA GLU A 78 1.24 -35.87 -33.57
C GLU A 78 2.71 -35.86 -33.14
N LYS A 79 3.62 -35.47 -34.04
CA LYS A 79 5.06 -35.34 -33.73
C LYS A 79 5.34 -34.15 -32.81
N ALA A 80 4.68 -33.02 -33.03
CA ALA A 80 4.83 -31.82 -32.21
C ALA A 80 4.22 -32.00 -30.81
N GLU A 81 3.13 -32.77 -30.70
CA GLU A 81 2.60 -33.21 -29.41
C GLU A 81 3.58 -34.08 -28.62
N ALA A 82 4.23 -35.04 -29.30
CA ALA A 82 5.21 -35.92 -28.67
C ALA A 82 6.43 -35.14 -28.17
N GLU A 83 6.90 -34.16 -28.94
CA GLU A 83 7.98 -33.26 -28.55
C GLU A 83 7.58 -32.36 -27.38
N THR A 84 6.38 -31.79 -27.39
CA THR A 84 5.89 -30.94 -26.29
C THR A 84 5.75 -31.76 -25.01
N ARG A 85 5.17 -32.97 -25.08
CA ARG A 85 5.10 -33.90 -23.94
C ARG A 85 6.48 -34.32 -23.43
N ALA A 86 7.46 -34.48 -24.30
CA ALA A 86 8.83 -34.77 -23.90
C ALA A 86 9.50 -33.57 -23.22
N HIS A 87 9.29 -32.36 -23.75
CA HIS A 87 9.77 -31.12 -23.16
C HIS A 87 9.13 -30.83 -21.80
N ASP A 88 7.82 -31.06 -21.65
CA ASP A 88 7.11 -30.89 -20.39
C ASP A 88 7.60 -31.87 -19.32
N LYS A 89 7.80 -33.14 -19.70
CA LYS A 89 8.40 -34.15 -18.80
C LYS A 89 9.82 -33.75 -18.40
N ALA A 90 10.65 -33.33 -19.34
CA ALA A 90 12.01 -32.87 -19.06
C ALA A 90 12.01 -31.63 -18.14
N ALA A 91 11.09 -30.69 -18.35
CA ALA A 91 10.93 -29.52 -17.50
C ALA A 91 10.47 -29.89 -16.09
N GLN A 92 9.53 -30.83 -15.95
CA GLN A 92 9.07 -31.35 -14.67
C GLN A 92 10.16 -32.11 -13.92
N ASP A 93 10.99 -32.90 -14.61
CA ASP A 93 12.13 -33.60 -14.01
C ASP A 93 13.20 -32.61 -13.51
N VAL A 94 13.45 -31.53 -14.26
CA VAL A 94 14.32 -30.44 -13.82
C VAL A 94 13.72 -29.71 -12.61
N LEU A 95 12.41 -29.47 -12.56
CA LEU A 95 11.75 -28.83 -11.42
C LEU A 95 11.77 -29.70 -10.16
N ASN A 96 11.61 -31.02 -10.33
CA ASN A 96 11.64 -31.99 -9.25
C ASN A 96 13.05 -32.20 -8.69
N THR A 97 14.08 -32.11 -9.52
CA THR A 97 15.48 -32.20 -9.09
C THR A 97 16.03 -30.89 -8.53
N SER A 98 15.56 -29.74 -9.02
CA SER A 98 15.90 -28.41 -8.50
C SER A 98 15.11 -28.01 -7.25
N ASN A 99 14.32 -28.93 -6.70
CA ASN A 99 13.53 -28.73 -5.50
C ASN A 99 14.45 -28.58 -4.28
N SER A 100 14.97 -27.37 -4.09
CA SER A 100 15.85 -26.98 -3.01
C SER A 100 15.13 -27.22 -1.69
N GLY A 101 15.43 -28.35 -1.04
CA GLY A 101 14.77 -28.81 0.18
C GLY A 101 14.80 -27.79 1.33
N GLY A 102 15.64 -26.76 1.26
CA GLY A 102 15.62 -25.62 2.17
C GLY A 102 14.31 -24.83 2.13
N VAL A 103 13.72 -24.59 0.95
CA VAL A 103 12.49 -23.81 0.81
C VAL A 103 11.28 -24.59 1.35
N ARG A 104 11.20 -25.89 1.06
CA ARG A 104 10.15 -26.75 1.62
C ARG A 104 10.24 -26.87 3.15
N ARG A 105 11.45 -27.07 3.69
CA ARG A 105 11.68 -27.07 5.14
C ARG A 105 11.28 -25.74 5.77
N GLN A 106 11.60 -24.61 5.13
CA GLN A 106 11.17 -23.30 5.60
C GLN A 106 9.64 -23.13 5.57
N GLN A 107 8.96 -23.64 4.53
CA GLN A 107 7.50 -23.60 4.45
C GLN A 107 6.85 -24.47 5.53
N GLU A 108 7.40 -25.66 5.79
CA GLU A 108 6.95 -26.56 6.87
C GLU A 108 7.18 -25.93 8.25
N ASP A 109 8.35 -25.36 8.52
CA ASP A 109 8.67 -24.64 9.76
C ASP A 109 7.75 -23.43 9.98
N LEU A 110 7.44 -22.68 8.92
CA LEU A 110 6.52 -21.55 8.98
C LEU A 110 5.08 -22.02 9.23
N ALA A 111 4.64 -23.09 8.57
CA ALA A 111 3.33 -23.69 8.80
C ALA A 111 3.16 -24.19 10.24
N GLU A 112 4.21 -24.80 10.82
CA GLU A 112 4.22 -25.21 12.22
C GLU A 112 4.17 -23.99 13.16
N ARG A 113 4.91 -22.92 12.87
CA ARG A 113 4.89 -21.68 13.67
C ARG A 113 3.55 -20.93 13.62
N ILE A 114 2.86 -20.97 12.49
CA ILE A 114 1.55 -20.34 12.31
C ILE A 114 0.46 -21.17 12.99
N SER A 115 0.48 -22.50 12.82
CA SER A 115 -0.48 -23.42 13.42
C SER A 115 -0.32 -23.56 14.94
N LYS A 116 0.92 -23.40 15.45
CA LYS A 116 1.20 -23.22 16.87
C LYS A 116 0.76 -21.82 17.29
N ALA A 117 -0.56 -21.65 17.37
CA ALA A 117 -1.22 -20.45 17.84
C ALA A 117 -0.64 -20.04 19.20
N VAL A 118 0.25 -19.05 19.18
CA VAL A 118 0.67 -18.36 20.39
C VAL A 118 -0.62 -17.78 20.99
N PRO A 119 -0.98 -18.09 22.24
CA PRO A 119 -2.20 -17.56 22.83
C PRO A 119 -2.13 -16.05 22.70
N ALA A 120 -3.10 -15.47 21.99
CA ALA A 120 -3.17 -14.04 21.74
C ALA A 120 -3.06 -13.34 23.09
N ARG A 121 -1.87 -12.79 23.38
CA ARG A 121 -1.61 -12.08 24.63
C ARG A 121 -2.63 -10.95 24.64
N LYS A 122 -3.63 -11.02 25.54
CA LYS A 122 -4.60 -9.95 25.73
C LYS A 122 -3.82 -8.72 26.14
N VAL A 123 -3.44 -7.91 25.16
CA VAL A 123 -2.82 -6.61 25.41
C VAL A 123 -3.93 -5.75 25.95
N THR A 124 -3.96 -5.58 27.27
CA THR A 124 -4.78 -4.55 27.90
C THR A 124 -4.26 -3.22 27.37
N ARG A 125 -5.00 -2.63 26.43
CA ARG A 125 -4.66 -1.32 25.84
C ARG A 125 -4.80 -0.28 26.95
N ARG A 126 -3.67 0.09 27.57
CA ARG A 126 -3.63 1.24 28.48
C ARG A 126 -3.99 2.51 27.69
N SER A 127 -4.90 3.32 28.21
CA SER A 127 -5.33 4.55 27.54
C SER A 127 -4.17 5.53 27.44
N ALA A 128 -3.99 6.15 26.27
CA ALA A 128 -2.93 7.15 26.05
C ALA A 128 -3.05 8.37 26.99
N LEU A 129 -4.27 8.65 27.47
CA LEU A 129 -4.60 9.68 28.46
C LEU A 129 -3.92 9.45 29.81
N SER A 130 -3.80 8.20 30.27
CA SER A 130 -3.12 7.86 31.54
C SER A 130 -1.62 8.17 31.56
N ARG A 131 -1.02 8.46 30.39
CA ARG A 131 0.40 8.79 30.24
C ARG A 131 0.69 10.29 30.22
N GLY A 132 -0.29 11.15 30.50
CA GLY A 132 -0.11 12.61 30.53
C GLY A 132 0.16 13.22 29.15
N LYS A 133 -0.22 12.52 28.08
CA LYS A 133 0.03 12.94 26.70
C LYS A 133 -1.26 13.44 26.05
N ARG A 134 -1.12 14.50 25.25
CA ARG A 134 -2.18 15.03 24.40
C ARG A 134 -2.75 13.89 23.56
N ALA A 135 -4.06 13.69 23.63
CA ALA A 135 -4.74 12.72 22.78
C ALA A 135 -4.71 13.25 21.34
N ALA A 136 -4.16 12.46 20.42
CA ALA A 136 -4.25 12.77 18.99
C ALA A 136 -5.63 12.34 18.49
N PHE A 137 -6.34 13.25 17.83
CA PHE A 137 -7.58 12.97 17.12
C PHE A 137 -7.41 13.35 15.65
N THR A 138 -7.95 12.52 14.76
CA THR A 138 -8.03 12.82 13.32
C THR A 138 -9.44 13.33 13.02
N LEU A 139 -9.56 14.60 12.64
CA LEU A 139 -10.83 15.22 12.27
C LEU A 139 -11.04 15.12 10.75
N ARG A 140 -12.18 14.57 10.32
CA ARG A 140 -12.61 14.59 8.92
C ARG A 140 -13.47 15.83 8.69
N LEU A 141 -13.14 16.61 7.66
CA LEU A 141 -13.85 17.83 7.30
C LEU A 141 -14.27 17.74 5.83
N ASP A 142 -15.49 18.21 5.54
CA ASP A 142 -15.94 18.41 4.17
C ASP A 142 -15.12 19.53 3.52
N GLU A 143 -15.04 19.52 2.19
CA GLU A 143 -14.18 20.41 1.40
C GLU A 143 -14.42 21.90 1.71
N GLU A 144 -15.68 22.31 1.81
CA GLU A 144 -16.03 23.68 2.14
C GLU A 144 -15.56 24.11 3.54
N ARG A 145 -15.68 23.22 4.54
CA ARG A 145 -15.25 23.51 5.91
C ARG A 145 -13.73 23.62 5.97
N HIS A 146 -13.03 22.75 5.25
CA HIS A 146 -11.59 22.80 5.15
C HIS A 146 -11.09 24.07 4.46
N LEU A 147 -11.75 24.51 3.37
CA LEU A 147 -11.45 25.77 2.71
C LEU A 147 -11.64 26.97 3.66
N LYS A 148 -12.77 27.03 4.37
CA LYS A 148 -13.05 28.08 5.38
C LYS A 148 -12.00 28.10 6.48
N LEU A 149 -11.62 26.94 7.00
CA LEU A 149 -10.58 26.83 8.03
C LEU A 149 -9.21 27.31 7.51
N ARG A 150 -8.86 26.96 6.26
CA ARG A 150 -7.62 27.42 5.61
C ARG A 150 -7.61 28.94 5.46
N LEU A 151 -8.68 29.51 4.93
CA LEU A 151 -8.81 30.97 4.78
C LEU A 151 -8.72 31.67 6.14
N LEU A 152 -9.39 31.15 7.16
CA LEU A 152 -9.32 31.69 8.52
C LEU A 152 -7.88 31.65 9.07
N SER A 153 -7.16 30.54 8.87
CA SER A 153 -5.74 30.43 9.24
C SER A 153 -4.87 31.47 8.54
N THR A 154 -5.09 31.72 7.24
CA THR A 154 -4.33 32.74 6.49
C THR A 154 -4.63 34.15 6.97
N VAL A 155 -5.90 34.48 7.23
CA VAL A 155 -6.33 35.82 7.66
C VAL A 155 -5.87 36.14 9.08
N ARG A 156 -5.91 35.14 9.98
CA ARG A 156 -5.55 35.32 11.39
C ARG A 156 -4.07 35.07 11.69
N GLY A 157 -3.31 34.49 10.74
CA GLY A 157 -1.91 34.10 10.95
C GLY A 157 -1.73 33.05 12.05
N ARG A 158 -2.75 32.21 12.29
CA ARG A 158 -2.74 31.17 13.33
C ARG A 158 -2.88 29.79 12.71
N SER A 159 -2.32 28.77 13.37
CA SER A 159 -2.46 27.40 12.89
C SER A 159 -3.90 26.92 13.02
N ALA A 160 -4.31 26.03 12.12
CA ALA A 160 -5.64 25.42 12.16
C ALA A 160 -5.91 24.72 13.51
N GLN A 161 -4.88 24.11 14.12
CA GLN A 161 -5.00 23.49 15.44
C GLN A 161 -5.36 24.51 16.52
N GLN A 162 -4.71 25.67 16.55
CA GLN A 162 -4.99 26.71 17.55
C GLN A 162 -6.41 27.23 17.42
N ILE A 163 -6.84 27.51 16.19
CA ILE A 163 -8.20 28.00 15.89
C ILE A 163 -9.25 26.99 16.36
N VAL A 164 -9.08 25.71 16.02
CA VAL A 164 -10.03 24.65 16.42
C VAL A 164 -10.01 24.44 17.93
N THR A 165 -8.84 24.53 18.58
CA THR A 165 -8.73 24.40 20.04
C THR A 165 -9.44 25.56 20.74
N GLU A 166 -9.19 26.79 20.33
CA GLU A 166 -9.83 27.99 20.90
C GLU A 166 -11.35 27.98 20.71
N ALA A 167 -11.83 27.56 19.54
CA ALA A 167 -13.26 27.40 19.29
C ALA A 167 -13.89 26.31 20.17
N LEU A 168 -13.19 25.20 20.38
CA LEU A 168 -13.63 24.13 21.27
C LEU A 168 -13.68 24.61 22.73
N ASP A 169 -12.63 25.29 23.21
CA ASP A 169 -12.55 25.80 24.57
C ASP A 169 -13.66 26.82 24.84
N ALA A 170 -13.90 27.75 23.91
CA ALA A 170 -15.00 28.72 24.01
C ALA A 170 -16.38 28.05 24.00
N MET A 171 -16.57 27.00 23.20
CA MET A 171 -17.81 26.24 23.17
C MET A 171 -18.04 25.48 24.48
N LEU A 172 -17.00 24.87 25.05
CA LEU A 172 -17.08 24.13 26.31
C LEU A 172 -17.31 25.06 27.51
N GLN A 173 -16.71 26.26 27.52
CA GLN A 173 -16.97 27.28 28.54
C GLN A 173 -18.43 27.72 28.58
N GLY A 174 -19.17 27.60 27.48
CA GLY A 174 -20.60 27.88 27.45
C GLY A 174 -21.48 26.74 27.98
N MET A 175 -20.91 25.61 28.39
CA MET A 175 -21.65 24.39 28.76
C MET A 175 -21.29 23.93 30.18
N ASP A 176 -21.84 24.61 31.19
CA ASP A 176 -21.61 24.32 32.62
C ASP A 176 -21.96 22.86 33.00
N ASP A 177 -22.95 22.26 32.33
CA ASP A 177 -23.40 20.88 32.59
C ASP A 177 -22.30 19.84 32.34
N ILE A 178 -21.37 20.10 31.42
CA ILE A 178 -20.32 19.14 31.01
C ILE A 178 -19.29 18.96 32.13
N GLU A 179 -18.97 20.03 32.87
CA GLU A 179 -18.02 19.96 33.98
C GLU A 179 -18.56 19.06 35.11
N SER A 180 -19.86 19.16 35.39
CA SER A 180 -20.54 18.33 36.39
C SER A 180 -20.50 16.84 36.01
N LEU A 181 -20.74 16.53 34.73
CA LEU A 181 -20.72 15.17 34.19
C LEU A 181 -19.30 14.59 34.22
N ALA A 182 -18.30 15.39 33.85
CA ALA A 182 -16.90 15.00 33.91
C ALA A 182 -16.46 14.68 35.35
N ALA A 183 -16.87 15.51 36.32
CA ALA A 183 -16.61 15.27 37.74
C ALA A 183 -17.32 14.00 38.27
N GLN A 184 -18.46 13.61 37.70
CA GLN A 184 -19.12 12.35 38.04
C GLN A 184 -18.39 11.12 37.48
N VAL A 185 -17.91 11.20 36.23
CA VAL A 185 -17.16 10.11 35.60
C VAL A 185 -15.83 9.85 36.30
N ASN A 186 -15.11 10.90 36.71
CA ASN A 186 -13.83 10.74 37.44
C ASN A 186 -14.00 10.20 38.88
N ARG A 187 -15.21 10.24 39.44
CA ARG A 187 -15.51 9.68 40.78
C ARG A 187 -15.89 8.20 40.75
N ARG A 188 -16.18 7.64 39.57
CA ARG A 188 -16.44 6.22 39.36
C ARG A 188 -15.16 5.49 38.97
#